data_AF-A0A124IMF2-F1
#
_entry.id   AF-A0A124IMF2-F1
#
_cell.length_a   1.000
_cell.length_b   1.000
_cell.length_c   1.000
_cell.angle_alpha   90.00
_cell.angle_beta   90.00
_cell.angle_gamma   90.00
#
_symmetry.space_group_name_H-M   'P 1'
#
loop_
_entity.id
_entity.type
_entity.pdbx_description
1 polymer ?
#
loop_
_entity_poly.entity_id
_entity_poly.type
_entity_poly.pdbx_seq_one_letter_code
_entity_poly.pdbx_strand_id
1 'polypeptide(L)'
;MENTDYNSFAVKQQILKQFSCTISNYDALTKEYDFYTLYDFNIFHLSKSLKEEINENLLNLASSKHKIYLDLVIKTIEESPFININPSILDNWFKKYDSKIDEFPNFKSKELNQLLHTNDFYGKLSYPEFSFIESVQSDFYQYAAMLETKKLLDHTENLKIKYTTNNTETAGIPKKIKWIGKPSQLGFIIGALAELDYIETPKHKNGEINFTQFSKDLLEIFDIETTYRSLSKYLNLDSDKSQEPKRKFEKENFYIPNRKIVS
;
A
#
# COMPACT_ATOMS: atom_id res chain seq x y z
N MET A 1 -13.31 -25.24 -35.69
CA MET A 1 -14.42 -24.77 -34.84
C MET A 1 -13.85 -24.56 -33.46
N GLU A 2 -13.65 -23.30 -33.11
CA GLU A 2 -13.04 -22.85 -31.86
C GLU A 2 -13.94 -23.22 -30.68
N ASN A 3 -13.37 -23.89 -29.70
CA ASN A 3 -13.96 -24.08 -28.38
C ASN A 3 -13.33 -23.02 -27.48
N THR A 4 -14.01 -21.88 -27.32
CA THR A 4 -13.59 -20.82 -26.41
C THR A 4 -14.20 -21.07 -25.05
N ASP A 5 -13.34 -21.42 -24.08
CA ASP A 5 -13.64 -21.46 -22.65
C ASP A 5 -14.24 -20.13 -22.19
N TYR A 6 -15.56 -20.12 -21.99
CA TYR A 6 -16.27 -19.05 -21.30
C TYR A 6 -16.20 -19.28 -19.79
N ASN A 7 -15.01 -19.20 -19.21
CA ASN A 7 -14.88 -19.05 -17.77
C ASN A 7 -15.12 -17.58 -17.41
N SER A 8 -16.39 -17.23 -17.20
CA SER A 8 -16.79 -15.98 -16.56
C SER A 8 -16.28 -15.99 -15.12
N PHE A 9 -15.08 -15.45 -14.87
CA PHE A 9 -14.59 -15.20 -13.52
C PHE A 9 -15.49 -14.17 -12.82
N ALA A 10 -16.42 -14.66 -12.00
CA ALA A 10 -17.31 -13.84 -11.20
C ALA A 10 -16.53 -13.22 -10.03
N VAL A 11 -16.69 -11.90 -9.83
CA VAL A 11 -16.10 -11.18 -8.70
C VAL A 11 -16.71 -11.69 -7.39
N LYS A 12 -15.87 -12.10 -6.44
CA LYS A 12 -16.32 -12.40 -5.08
C LYS A 12 -16.76 -11.12 -4.40
N GLN A 13 -17.93 -11.12 -3.79
CA GLN A 13 -18.47 -9.98 -3.02
C GLN A 13 -19.07 -10.43 -1.69
N GLN A 14 -18.75 -11.65 -1.25
CA GLN A 14 -19.41 -12.24 -0.08
C GLN A 14 -18.97 -11.51 1.19
N ILE A 15 -17.66 -11.32 1.34
CA ILE A 15 -17.10 -10.67 2.53
C ILE A 15 -17.42 -9.17 2.51
N LEU A 16 -17.37 -8.51 1.35
CA LEU A 16 -17.77 -7.10 1.24
C LEU A 16 -19.20 -6.84 1.71
N LYS A 17 -20.15 -7.68 1.27
CA LYS A 17 -21.56 -7.59 1.70
C LYS A 17 -21.71 -7.91 3.18
N GLN A 18 -21.03 -8.94 3.66
CA GLN A 18 -21.06 -9.31 5.07
C GLN A 18 -20.54 -8.18 5.96
N PHE A 19 -19.40 -7.57 5.62
CA PHE A 19 -18.84 -6.43 6.35
C PHE A 19 -19.83 -5.26 6.44
N SER A 20 -20.42 -4.85 5.31
CA SER A 20 -21.40 -3.75 5.27
C SER A 20 -22.66 -4.06 6.08
N CYS A 21 -23.21 -5.27 5.97
CA CYS A 21 -24.38 -5.70 6.75
C CYS A 21 -24.08 -5.76 8.25
N THR A 22 -22.94 -6.34 8.64
CA THR A 22 -22.57 -6.53 10.04
C THR A 22 -22.37 -5.19 10.75
N ILE A 23 -21.68 -4.23 10.13
CA ILE A 23 -21.50 -2.90 10.72
C ILE A 23 -22.84 -2.16 10.82
N SER A 24 -23.72 -2.33 9.85
CA SER A 24 -25.06 -1.71 9.86
C SER A 24 -26.00 -2.28 10.93
N ASN A 25 -25.83 -3.55 11.31
CA ASN A 25 -26.71 -4.25 12.25
C ASN A 25 -26.23 -4.18 13.71
N TYR A 26 -25.37 -3.21 14.06
CA TYR A 26 -24.72 -3.18 15.38
C TYR A 26 -25.71 -3.10 16.57
N ASP A 27 -26.85 -2.41 16.44
CA ASP A 27 -27.86 -2.29 17.50
C ASP A 27 -28.43 -3.65 17.94
N ALA A 28 -28.50 -4.62 17.03
CA ALA A 28 -28.92 -5.97 17.36
C ALA A 28 -27.78 -6.77 18.00
N LEU A 29 -26.57 -6.58 17.49
CA LEU A 29 -25.38 -7.33 17.91
C LEU A 29 -24.90 -6.96 19.31
N THR A 30 -24.92 -5.67 19.66
CA THR A 30 -24.47 -5.14 20.97
C THR A 30 -25.35 -5.59 22.14
N LYS A 31 -26.54 -6.11 21.86
CA LYS A 31 -27.43 -6.71 22.87
C LYS A 31 -27.11 -8.18 23.14
N GLU A 32 -26.47 -8.85 22.19
CA GLU A 32 -26.21 -10.28 22.25
C GLU A 32 -24.76 -10.62 22.63
N TYR A 33 -23.83 -9.71 22.35
CA TYR A 33 -22.40 -9.94 22.48
C TYR A 33 -21.69 -8.76 23.12
N ASP A 34 -20.61 -9.05 23.84
CA ASP A 34 -19.72 -8.05 24.39
C ASP A 34 -18.84 -7.42 23.29
N PHE A 35 -18.24 -6.26 23.61
CA PHE A 35 -17.39 -5.51 22.69
C PHE A 35 -16.24 -6.35 22.13
N TYR A 36 -15.55 -7.15 22.94
CA TYR A 36 -14.39 -7.91 22.45
C TYR A 36 -14.80 -8.99 21.47
N THR A 37 -15.87 -9.72 21.77
CA THR A 37 -16.46 -10.70 20.85
C THR A 37 -16.82 -10.03 19.52
N LEU A 38 -17.46 -8.86 19.56
CA LEU A 38 -17.80 -8.11 18.33
C LEU A 38 -16.57 -7.59 17.60
N TYR A 39 -15.58 -7.06 18.32
CA TYR A 39 -14.38 -6.53 17.71
C TYR A 39 -13.62 -7.63 16.96
N ASP A 40 -13.37 -8.76 17.60
CA ASP A 40 -12.57 -9.83 17.03
C ASP A 40 -13.25 -10.48 15.82
N PHE A 41 -14.52 -10.89 15.96
CA PHE A 41 -15.21 -11.67 14.92
C PHE A 41 -15.88 -10.79 13.85
N ASN A 42 -16.43 -9.64 14.24
CA ASN A 42 -17.33 -8.87 13.39
C ASN A 42 -16.66 -7.64 12.77
N ILE A 43 -15.60 -7.10 13.37
CA ILE A 43 -14.88 -5.94 12.82
C ILE A 43 -13.51 -6.36 12.29
N PHE A 44 -12.63 -6.84 13.16
CA PHE A 44 -11.24 -7.12 12.84
C PHE A 44 -11.09 -8.28 11.85
N HIS A 45 -11.71 -9.43 12.13
CA HIS A 45 -11.66 -10.58 11.24
C HIS A 45 -12.27 -10.26 9.86
N LEU A 46 -13.45 -9.63 9.80
CA LEU A 46 -14.07 -9.25 8.54
C LEU A 46 -13.23 -8.22 7.77
N SER A 47 -12.63 -7.23 8.44
CA SER A 47 -11.70 -6.27 7.83
C SER A 47 -10.51 -6.98 7.18
N LYS A 48 -9.90 -7.95 7.89
CA LYS A 48 -8.80 -8.76 7.35
C LYS A 48 -9.24 -9.59 6.14
N SER A 49 -10.32 -10.34 6.26
CA SER A 49 -10.85 -11.18 5.17
C SER A 49 -11.28 -10.36 3.96
N LEU A 50 -11.78 -9.14 4.16
CA LEU A 50 -12.14 -8.26 3.05
C LEU A 50 -10.91 -7.82 2.26
N LYS A 51 -9.80 -7.50 2.93
CA LYS A 51 -8.52 -7.20 2.25
C LYS A 51 -8.05 -8.39 1.42
N GLU A 52 -8.18 -9.61 1.94
CA GLU A 52 -7.86 -10.84 1.21
C GLU A 52 -8.76 -11.01 -0.02
N GLU A 53 -10.10 -10.87 0.13
CA GLU A 53 -11.07 -10.94 -0.98
C GLU A 53 -10.77 -9.89 -2.06
N ILE A 54 -10.42 -8.66 -1.68
CA ILE A 54 -10.05 -7.59 -2.62
C ILE A 54 -8.81 -7.97 -3.43
N ASN A 55 -7.75 -8.45 -2.76
CA ASN A 55 -6.52 -8.83 -3.44
C ASN A 55 -6.72 -10.04 -4.36
N GLU A 56 -7.48 -11.05 -3.92
CA GLU A 56 -7.84 -12.19 -4.77
C GLU A 56 -8.63 -11.77 -6.01
N ASN A 57 -9.61 -10.89 -5.85
CA ASN A 57 -10.38 -10.38 -6.98
C ASN A 57 -9.49 -9.61 -7.97
N LEU A 58 -8.56 -8.79 -7.47
CA LEU A 58 -7.62 -8.07 -8.34
C LEU A 58 -6.68 -9.01 -9.12
N LEU A 59 -6.25 -10.13 -8.53
CA LEU A 59 -5.43 -11.13 -9.22
C LEU A 59 -6.18 -11.85 -10.34
N ASN A 60 -7.48 -12.10 -10.15
CA ASN A 60 -8.30 -12.85 -11.10
C ASN A 60 -9.01 -11.96 -12.14
N LEU A 61 -9.13 -10.66 -11.87
CA LEU A 61 -9.75 -9.70 -12.78
C LEU A 61 -8.76 -9.23 -13.84
N ALA A 62 -9.27 -9.04 -15.07
CA ALA A 62 -8.53 -8.34 -16.12
C ALA A 62 -8.21 -6.89 -15.68
N SER A 63 -7.01 -6.40 -16.04
CA SER A 63 -6.52 -5.09 -15.61
C SER A 63 -7.46 -3.93 -15.93
N SER A 64 -8.17 -4.01 -17.07
CA SER A 64 -9.17 -3.02 -17.49
C SER A 64 -10.36 -2.88 -16.54
N LYS A 65 -10.63 -3.89 -15.69
CA LYS A 65 -11.74 -3.90 -14.73
C LYS A 65 -11.32 -3.51 -13.31
N HIS A 66 -10.02 -3.42 -13.01
CA HIS A 66 -9.52 -3.13 -11.65
C HIS A 66 -10.05 -1.81 -11.10
N LYS A 67 -10.03 -0.74 -11.89
CA LYS A 67 -10.51 0.57 -11.46
C LYS A 67 -12.00 0.53 -11.09
N ILE A 68 -12.83 0.00 -11.97
CA ILE A 68 -14.29 -0.10 -11.76
C ILE A 68 -14.58 -0.94 -10.52
N TYR A 69 -13.87 -2.05 -10.33
CA TYR A 69 -14.01 -2.88 -9.15
C TYR A 69 -13.63 -2.13 -7.87
N LEU A 70 -12.49 -1.44 -7.85
CA LEU A 70 -12.02 -0.70 -6.67
C LEU A 70 -12.93 0.49 -6.36
N ASP A 71 -13.42 1.20 -7.37
CA ASP A 71 -14.42 2.27 -7.20
C ASP A 71 -15.72 1.72 -6.57
N LEU A 72 -16.17 0.52 -6.99
CA LEU A 72 -17.32 -0.14 -6.37
C LEU A 72 -17.05 -0.48 -4.90
N VAL A 73 -15.91 -1.08 -4.59
CA VAL A 73 -15.52 -1.45 -3.23
C VAL A 73 -15.44 -0.20 -2.34
N ILE A 74 -14.75 0.84 -2.78
CA ILE A 74 -14.61 2.12 -2.05
C ILE A 74 -16.00 2.68 -1.76
N LYS A 75 -16.86 2.82 -2.77
CA LYS A 75 -18.21 3.32 -2.59
C LYS A 75 -18.99 2.52 -1.55
N THR A 76 -18.93 1.19 -1.59
CA THR A 76 -19.61 0.33 -0.61
C THR A 76 -19.07 0.51 0.81
N ILE A 77 -17.76 0.73 0.97
CA ILE A 77 -17.16 0.99 2.28
C ILE A 77 -17.53 2.40 2.78
N GLU A 78 -17.56 3.40 1.91
CA GLU A 78 -17.96 4.78 2.25
C GLU A 78 -19.43 4.88 2.68
N GLU A 79 -20.29 4.02 2.14
CA GLU A 79 -21.70 3.92 2.54
C GLU A 79 -21.89 3.20 3.89
N SER A 80 -20.82 2.62 4.47
CA SER A 80 -20.92 1.97 5.78
C SER A 80 -21.16 2.98 6.91
N PRO A 81 -21.93 2.60 7.94
CA PRO A 81 -22.13 3.49 9.07
C PRO A 81 -20.83 3.70 9.85
N PHE A 82 -20.80 4.78 10.63
CA PHE A 82 -19.72 5.14 11.54
C PHE A 82 -18.41 5.67 10.94
N ILE A 83 -18.28 5.76 9.61
CA ILE A 83 -17.09 6.35 8.97
C ILE A 83 -16.77 7.77 9.46
N ASN A 84 -17.80 8.56 9.77
CA ASN A 84 -17.73 9.96 10.20
C ASN A 84 -17.87 10.16 11.71
N ILE A 85 -17.63 9.11 12.52
CA ILE A 85 -17.63 9.26 13.98
C ILE A 85 -16.51 10.19 14.42
N ASN A 86 -16.81 11.02 15.42
CA ASN A 86 -15.80 11.86 16.06
C ASN A 86 -14.80 10.95 16.80
N PRO A 87 -13.49 10.97 16.47
CA PRO A 87 -12.49 10.15 17.14
C PRO A 87 -12.43 10.35 18.67
N SER A 88 -12.94 11.48 19.15
CA SER A 88 -12.98 11.87 20.57
C SER A 88 -14.14 11.23 21.36
N ILE A 89 -14.94 10.35 20.74
CA ILE A 89 -16.08 9.68 21.39
C ILE A 89 -15.68 8.91 22.66
N LEU A 90 -14.43 8.44 22.73
CA LEU A 90 -13.92 7.66 23.86
C LEU A 90 -13.25 8.51 24.97
N ASP A 91 -13.06 9.81 24.78
CA ASP A 91 -12.28 10.66 25.68
C ASP A 91 -12.83 10.65 27.12
N ASN A 92 -14.16 10.65 27.25
CA ASN A 92 -14.82 10.60 28.55
C ASN A 92 -14.56 9.26 29.26
N TRP A 93 -14.52 8.15 28.52
CA TRP A 93 -14.24 6.82 29.06
C TRP A 93 -12.76 6.67 29.43
N PHE A 94 -11.86 7.18 28.61
CA PHE A 94 -10.43 7.22 28.90
C PHE A 94 -10.13 8.01 30.16
N LYS A 95 -10.78 9.16 30.35
CA LYS A 95 -10.68 9.93 31.59
C LYS A 95 -11.26 9.18 32.80
N LYS A 96 -12.38 8.48 32.64
CA LYS A 96 -13.05 7.75 33.74
C LYS A 96 -12.22 6.56 34.23
N TYR A 97 -11.62 5.81 33.32
CA TYR A 97 -10.93 4.54 33.64
C TYR A 97 -9.40 4.63 33.60
N ASP A 98 -8.84 5.85 33.60
CA ASP A 98 -7.40 6.14 33.50
C ASP A 98 -6.72 5.32 32.39
N SER A 99 -7.33 5.34 31.21
CA SER A 99 -6.91 4.57 30.04
C SER A 99 -6.51 5.49 28.90
N LYS A 100 -5.79 4.97 27.91
CA LYS A 100 -5.31 5.75 26.78
C LYS A 100 -5.58 5.07 25.45
N ILE A 101 -5.69 5.86 24.40
CA ILE A 101 -6.06 5.35 23.07
C ILE A 101 -5.00 4.42 22.46
N ASP A 102 -3.73 4.61 22.79
CA ASP A 102 -2.62 3.75 22.33
C ASP A 102 -2.68 2.33 22.91
N GLU A 103 -3.52 2.10 23.93
CA GLU A 103 -3.78 0.77 24.47
C GLU A 103 -4.90 0.04 23.72
N PHE A 104 -5.64 0.69 22.82
CA PHE A 104 -6.72 0.05 22.08
C PHE A 104 -6.21 -1.13 21.23
N PRO A 105 -6.92 -2.28 21.18
CA PRO A 105 -8.17 -2.60 21.88
C PRO A 105 -7.96 -3.18 23.30
N ASN A 106 -6.71 -3.47 23.68
CA ASN A 106 -6.36 -4.22 24.89
C ASN A 106 -5.86 -3.28 26.00
N PHE A 107 -6.78 -2.77 26.81
CA PHE A 107 -6.48 -1.76 27.84
C PHE A 107 -5.78 -2.37 29.04
N LYS A 108 -5.00 -1.56 29.78
CA LYS A 108 -4.41 -2.00 31.06
C LYS A 108 -5.40 -1.92 32.22
N SER A 109 -6.40 -1.05 32.11
CA SER A 109 -7.44 -0.89 33.12
C SER A 109 -8.30 -2.15 33.22
N LYS A 110 -8.20 -2.84 34.36
CA LYS A 110 -8.98 -4.06 34.63
C LYS A 110 -10.47 -3.79 34.64
N GLU A 111 -10.89 -2.65 35.18
CA GLU A 111 -12.29 -2.24 35.26
C GLU A 111 -12.89 -2.03 33.87
N LEU A 112 -12.17 -1.31 33.00
CA LEU A 112 -12.61 -1.10 31.61
C LEU A 112 -12.68 -2.43 30.86
N ASN A 113 -11.66 -3.28 30.96
CA ASN A 113 -11.68 -4.59 30.30
C ASN A 113 -12.83 -5.47 30.78
N GLN A 114 -13.11 -5.51 32.08
CA GLN A 114 -14.25 -6.26 32.62
C GLN A 114 -15.56 -5.74 32.05
N LEU A 115 -15.73 -4.41 32.00
CA LEU A 115 -16.91 -3.79 31.41
C LEU A 115 -17.06 -4.16 29.93
N LEU A 116 -15.98 -4.09 29.14
CA LEU A 116 -15.98 -4.40 27.71
C LEU A 116 -16.15 -5.89 27.41
N HIS A 117 -15.89 -6.79 28.38
CA HIS A 117 -16.20 -8.23 28.30
C HIS A 117 -17.56 -8.60 28.90
N THR A 118 -18.28 -7.64 29.48
CA THR A 118 -19.56 -7.96 30.12
C THR A 118 -20.61 -8.23 29.07
N ASN A 119 -21.17 -9.44 29.09
CA ASN A 119 -22.36 -9.81 28.32
C ASN A 119 -23.47 -10.18 29.30
N ASP A 120 -24.64 -9.55 29.15
CA ASP A 120 -25.83 -9.84 29.95
C ASP A 120 -27.03 -10.30 29.11
N PHE A 121 -26.78 -11.16 28.12
CA PHE A 121 -27.81 -11.76 27.28
C PHE A 121 -28.98 -12.40 28.07
N TYR A 122 -28.71 -12.87 29.29
CA TYR A 122 -29.71 -13.52 30.15
C TYR A 122 -30.41 -12.57 31.14
N GLY A 123 -30.14 -11.26 31.08
CA GLY A 123 -30.85 -10.23 31.86
C GLY A 123 -30.67 -10.36 33.37
N LYS A 124 -29.45 -10.64 33.83
CA LYS A 124 -29.11 -10.75 35.26
C LYS A 124 -28.84 -9.39 35.89
N LEU A 125 -28.45 -8.38 35.10
CA LEU A 125 -28.18 -7.04 35.57
C LEU A 125 -29.47 -6.23 35.70
N SER A 126 -29.43 -5.20 36.54
CA SER A 126 -30.50 -4.21 36.53
C SER A 126 -30.49 -3.41 35.23
N TYR A 127 -31.65 -2.91 34.80
CA TYR A 127 -31.75 -2.11 33.58
C TYR A 127 -30.78 -0.90 33.54
N PRO A 128 -30.59 -0.13 34.63
CA PRO A 128 -29.61 0.96 34.64
C PRO A 128 -28.16 0.51 34.42
N GLU A 129 -27.77 -0.63 35.02
CA GLU A 129 -26.43 -1.19 34.85
C GLU A 129 -26.22 -1.70 33.42
N PHE A 130 -27.19 -2.45 32.89
CA PHE A 130 -27.18 -2.92 31.52
C PHE A 130 -27.07 -1.75 30.52
N SER A 131 -27.94 -0.75 30.65
CA SER A 131 -27.97 0.41 29.74
C SER A 131 -26.67 1.21 29.79
N PHE A 132 -26.04 1.32 30.97
CA PHE A 132 -24.73 1.95 31.09
C PHE A 132 -23.64 1.17 30.34
N ILE A 133 -23.59 -0.15 30.52
CA ILE A 133 -22.62 -1.02 29.85
C ILE A 133 -22.82 -1.00 28.33
N GLU A 134 -24.05 -1.15 27.87
CA GLU A 134 -24.43 -1.09 26.44
C GLU A 134 -23.99 0.25 25.82
N SER A 135 -24.22 1.37 26.50
CA SER A 135 -23.79 2.69 26.03
C SER A 135 -22.28 2.79 25.87
N VAL A 136 -21.50 2.31 26.84
CA VAL A 136 -20.04 2.34 26.77
C VAL A 136 -19.57 1.43 25.63
N GLN A 137 -20.01 0.17 25.59
CA GLN A 137 -19.59 -0.78 24.56
C GLN A 137 -19.98 -0.31 23.15
N SER A 138 -21.12 0.35 22.99
CA SER A 138 -21.54 0.98 21.74
C SER A 138 -20.54 2.03 21.25
N ASP A 139 -20.07 2.93 22.13
CA ASP A 139 -19.08 3.94 21.77
C ASP A 139 -17.76 3.29 21.30
N PHE A 140 -17.31 2.24 22.01
CA PHE A 140 -16.11 1.49 21.65
C PHE A 140 -16.28 0.75 20.31
N TYR A 141 -17.45 0.16 20.07
CA TYR A 141 -17.77 -0.50 18.80
C TYR A 141 -17.75 0.50 17.64
N GLN A 142 -18.42 1.64 17.80
CA GLN A 142 -18.47 2.70 16.77
C GLN A 142 -17.08 3.23 16.44
N TYR A 143 -16.24 3.45 17.46
CA TYR A 143 -14.85 3.85 17.27
C TYR A 143 -14.06 2.77 16.53
N ALA A 144 -14.19 1.50 16.91
CA ALA A 144 -13.50 0.38 16.28
C ALA A 144 -13.90 0.20 14.81
N ALA A 145 -15.21 0.28 14.53
CA ALA A 145 -15.76 0.20 13.19
C ALA A 145 -15.23 1.35 12.32
N MET A 146 -15.27 2.59 12.81
CA MET A 146 -14.68 3.74 12.14
C MET A 146 -13.20 3.51 11.80
N LEU A 147 -12.41 3.03 12.78
CA LEU A 147 -10.98 2.80 12.62
C LEU A 147 -10.68 1.76 11.53
N GLU A 148 -11.34 0.60 11.57
CA GLU A 148 -11.13 -0.47 10.61
C GLU A 148 -11.68 -0.12 9.21
N THR A 149 -12.82 0.57 9.12
CA THR A 149 -13.35 1.13 7.86
C THR A 149 -12.36 2.09 7.23
N LYS A 150 -11.75 3.00 8.00
CA LYS A 150 -10.71 3.92 7.49
C LYS A 150 -9.48 3.17 6.99
N LYS A 151 -8.98 2.18 7.73
CA LYS A 151 -7.87 1.32 7.28
C LYS A 151 -8.19 0.58 5.98
N LEU A 152 -9.43 0.13 5.80
CA LEU A 152 -9.88 -0.52 4.57
C LEU A 152 -9.95 0.45 3.39
N LEU A 153 -10.46 1.67 3.61
CA LEU A 153 -10.48 2.73 2.60
C LEU A 153 -9.06 3.09 2.18
N ASP A 154 -8.17 3.37 3.14
CA ASP A 154 -6.77 3.69 2.85
C ASP A 154 -6.09 2.56 2.06
N HIS A 155 -6.33 1.30 2.44
CA HIS A 155 -5.81 0.16 1.70
C HIS A 155 -6.34 0.12 0.26
N THR A 156 -7.64 0.28 0.07
CA THR A 156 -8.30 0.15 -1.23
C THR A 156 -7.98 1.33 -2.14
N GLU A 157 -7.89 2.55 -1.61
CA GLU A 157 -7.44 3.74 -2.35
C GLU A 157 -5.97 3.62 -2.76
N ASN A 158 -5.10 3.10 -1.89
CA ASN A 158 -3.71 2.82 -2.27
C ASN A 158 -3.61 1.77 -3.39
N LEU A 159 -4.45 0.73 -3.35
CA LEU A 159 -4.56 -0.22 -4.46
C LEU A 159 -5.09 0.47 -5.73
N LYS A 160 -6.11 1.31 -5.62
CA LYS A 160 -6.66 2.06 -6.76
C LYS A 160 -5.62 2.97 -7.37
N ILE A 161 -4.82 3.68 -6.58
CA ILE A 161 -3.67 4.45 -7.06
C ILE A 161 -2.71 3.50 -7.78
N LYS A 162 -2.23 2.44 -7.12
CA LYS A 162 -1.31 1.46 -7.72
C LYS A 162 -1.80 0.94 -9.08
N TYR A 163 -3.05 0.49 -9.18
CA TYR A 163 -3.60 -0.10 -10.39
C TYR A 163 -4.11 0.92 -11.42
N THR A 164 -4.39 2.16 -11.03
CA THR A 164 -4.72 3.24 -11.96
C THR A 164 -3.45 3.86 -12.54
N THR A 165 -2.42 4.05 -11.71
CA THR A 165 -1.09 4.48 -12.14
C THR A 165 -0.43 3.44 -13.07
N ASN A 166 -0.72 2.15 -12.88
CA ASN A 166 -0.28 1.08 -13.78
C ASN A 166 -1.15 0.91 -15.04
N ASN A 167 -2.34 1.51 -15.12
CA ASN A 167 -3.24 1.43 -16.29
C ASN A 167 -3.28 2.73 -17.12
N THR A 168 -2.49 3.75 -16.73
CA THR A 168 -2.19 4.94 -17.54
C THR A 168 -0.79 4.84 -18.15
N GLU A 169 -0.55 3.80 -18.95
CA GLU A 169 0.44 3.86 -20.03
C GLU A 169 -0.37 4.00 -21.33
N THR A 170 -0.77 5.22 -21.75
CA THR A 170 0.04 6.42 -21.99
C THR A 170 -0.66 7.68 -21.44
N ALA A 171 -0.03 8.73 -20.92
CA ALA A 171 1.36 9.13 -20.83
C ALA A 171 1.60 9.88 -19.50
N GLY A 172 2.57 9.43 -18.71
CA GLY A 172 2.97 10.05 -17.46
C GLY A 172 4.26 9.42 -16.98
N ILE A 173 5.32 9.69 -17.73
CA ILE A 173 6.74 9.39 -17.50
C ILE A 173 7.01 8.93 -16.04
N PRO A 174 7.58 7.72 -15.81
CA PRO A 174 8.03 7.34 -14.47
C PRO A 174 8.85 8.51 -13.93
N LYS A 175 8.51 9.07 -12.75
CA LYS A 175 9.14 10.31 -12.26
C LYS A 175 10.64 10.11 -12.27
N LYS A 176 11.28 10.61 -13.32
CA LYS A 176 12.65 10.28 -13.63
C LYS A 176 13.52 10.80 -12.51
N ILE A 177 14.59 10.08 -12.21
CA ILE A 177 15.54 10.51 -11.21
C ILE A 177 16.20 11.79 -11.73
N LYS A 178 16.00 12.91 -11.05
CA LYS A 178 16.63 14.17 -11.41
C LYS A 178 18.13 14.09 -11.24
N TRP A 179 18.87 14.12 -12.34
CA TRP A 179 20.33 14.15 -12.31
C TRP A 179 20.83 15.59 -12.33
N ILE A 180 21.46 16.02 -11.24
CA ILE A 180 21.94 17.40 -11.08
C ILE A 180 23.33 17.64 -11.68
N GLY A 181 24.05 16.58 -12.07
CA GLY A 181 25.38 16.67 -12.68
C GLY A 181 25.34 16.88 -14.20
N LYS A 182 26.52 16.98 -14.82
CA LYS A 182 26.65 17.05 -16.28
C LYS A 182 26.35 15.68 -16.93
N PRO A 183 25.86 15.64 -18.18
CA PRO A 183 25.69 14.39 -18.93
C PRO A 183 26.96 13.56 -19.04
N SER A 184 28.11 14.22 -19.12
CA SER A 184 29.42 13.56 -19.16
C SER A 184 29.78 12.88 -17.85
N GLN A 185 29.31 13.39 -16.71
CA GLN A 185 29.48 12.78 -15.40
C GLN A 185 28.56 11.56 -15.24
N LEU A 186 27.29 11.68 -15.65
CA LEU A 186 26.36 10.54 -15.64
C LEU A 186 26.90 9.39 -16.49
N GLY A 187 27.27 9.68 -17.74
CA GLY A 187 27.80 8.66 -18.65
C GLY A 187 29.06 8.00 -18.12
N PHE A 188 30.01 8.77 -17.57
CA PHE A 188 31.23 8.21 -16.99
C PHE A 188 30.94 7.32 -15.77
N ILE A 189 30.14 7.79 -14.82
CA ILE A 189 29.84 7.04 -13.59
C ILE A 189 29.12 5.72 -13.93
N ILE A 190 28.07 5.79 -14.76
CA ILE A 190 27.30 4.59 -15.13
C ILE A 190 28.14 3.64 -15.99
N GLY A 191 28.97 4.16 -16.89
CA GLY A 191 29.92 3.36 -17.68
C GLY A 191 30.93 2.62 -16.78
N ALA A 192 31.49 3.32 -15.78
CA ALA A 192 32.41 2.71 -14.82
C ALA A 192 31.73 1.60 -13.99
N LEU A 193 30.49 1.82 -13.55
CA LEU A 193 29.72 0.80 -12.85
C LEU A 193 29.45 -0.44 -13.71
N ALA A 194 29.24 -0.26 -15.02
CA ALA A 194 29.12 -1.37 -15.95
C ALA A 194 30.42 -2.18 -16.09
N GLU A 195 31.58 -1.51 -16.27
CA GLU A 195 32.89 -2.19 -16.35
C GLU A 195 33.29 -2.89 -15.04
N LEU A 196 32.84 -2.36 -13.90
CA LEU A 196 33.11 -2.93 -12.58
C LEU A 196 32.14 -4.04 -12.18
N ASP A 197 31.33 -4.55 -13.12
CA ASP A 197 30.32 -5.60 -12.94
C ASP A 197 29.19 -5.23 -11.94
N TYR A 198 28.94 -3.96 -11.66
CA TYR A 198 27.80 -3.54 -10.81
C TYR A 198 26.48 -3.44 -11.57
N ILE A 199 26.53 -3.22 -12.89
CA ILE A 199 25.35 -3.04 -13.73
C ILE A 199 25.38 -4.04 -14.87
N GLU A 200 24.29 -4.77 -15.06
CA GLU A 200 24.07 -5.56 -16.28
C GLU A 200 23.62 -4.63 -17.42
N THR A 201 24.35 -4.69 -18.53
CA THR A 201 24.13 -3.78 -19.67
C THR A 201 23.44 -4.49 -20.84
N PRO A 202 22.65 -3.77 -21.67
CA PRO A 202 22.15 -4.34 -22.92
C PRO A 202 23.31 -4.69 -23.85
N LYS A 203 23.24 -5.87 -24.47
CA LYS A 203 24.30 -6.40 -25.35
C LYS A 203 23.80 -6.58 -26.78
N HIS A 204 24.72 -6.42 -27.73
CA HIS A 204 24.54 -6.89 -29.10
C HIS A 204 24.61 -8.42 -29.14
N LYS A 205 24.22 -9.02 -30.28
CA LYS A 205 24.30 -10.49 -30.49
C LYS A 205 25.73 -11.05 -30.35
N ASN A 206 26.75 -10.21 -30.54
CA ASN A 206 28.17 -10.55 -30.38
C ASN A 206 28.66 -10.48 -28.92
N GLY A 207 27.80 -10.10 -27.97
CA GLY A 207 28.13 -9.99 -26.55
C GLY A 207 28.71 -8.64 -26.11
N GLU A 208 29.01 -7.73 -27.05
CA GLU A 208 29.49 -6.38 -26.74
C GLU A 208 28.35 -5.49 -26.23
N ILE A 209 28.70 -4.49 -25.42
CA ILE A 209 27.73 -3.54 -24.87
C ILE A 209 27.10 -2.73 -26.02
N ASN A 210 25.77 -2.71 -26.05
CA ASN A 210 25.02 -1.84 -26.94
C ASN A 210 24.84 -0.47 -26.29
N PHE A 211 25.85 0.39 -26.38
CA PHE A 211 25.84 1.72 -25.78
C PHE A 211 24.71 2.64 -26.29
N THR A 212 24.17 2.36 -27.48
CA THR A 212 23.04 3.12 -28.02
C THR A 212 21.74 2.74 -27.34
N GLN A 213 21.51 1.45 -27.08
CA GLN A 213 20.35 1.03 -26.30
C GLN A 213 20.53 1.42 -24.83
N PHE A 214 21.73 1.25 -24.29
CA PHE A 214 22.02 1.59 -22.91
C PHE A 214 21.76 3.08 -22.61
N SER A 215 22.12 3.98 -23.54
CA SER A 215 21.83 5.40 -23.37
C SER A 215 20.35 5.75 -23.50
N LYS A 216 19.55 4.99 -24.24
CA LYS A 216 18.09 5.16 -24.29
C LYS A 216 17.45 4.75 -22.97
N ASP A 217 17.84 3.58 -22.44
CA ASP A 217 17.34 3.06 -21.17
C ASP A 217 17.61 4.06 -20.03
N LEU A 218 18.82 4.65 -19.99
CA LEU A 218 19.14 5.69 -19.01
C LEU A 218 18.30 6.96 -19.16
N LEU A 219 17.95 7.35 -20.39
CA LEU A 219 17.10 8.52 -20.62
C LEU A 219 15.63 8.25 -20.28
N GLU A 220 15.21 7.00 -20.15
CA GLU A 220 13.90 6.63 -19.60
C GLU A 220 13.88 6.75 -18.07
N ILE A 221 15.03 6.53 -17.42
CA ILE A 221 15.16 6.52 -15.95
C ILE A 221 15.54 7.90 -15.39
N PHE A 222 16.43 8.65 -16.04
CA PHE A 222 17.01 9.90 -15.54
C PHE A 222 16.46 11.14 -16.25
N ASP A 223 16.11 12.16 -15.47
CA ASP A 223 15.78 13.49 -15.96
C ASP A 223 17.08 14.27 -16.10
N ILE A 224 17.55 14.35 -17.34
CA ILE A 224 18.80 15.01 -17.71
C ILE A 224 18.69 15.59 -19.13
N GLU A 225 19.16 16.81 -19.31
CA GLU A 225 19.13 17.50 -20.59
C GLU A 225 20.28 17.01 -21.49
N THR A 226 20.04 15.93 -22.24
CA THR A 226 20.98 15.42 -23.26
C THR A 226 20.29 14.54 -24.30
N THR A 227 21.04 14.02 -25.26
CA THR A 227 20.54 13.07 -26.26
C THR A 227 21.21 11.71 -26.08
N TYR A 228 20.53 10.64 -26.51
CA TYR A 228 21.07 9.28 -26.44
C TYR A 228 22.41 9.16 -27.20
N ARG A 229 22.61 9.94 -28.27
CA ARG A 229 23.85 9.97 -29.07
C ARG A 229 25.01 10.62 -28.35
N SER A 230 24.74 11.64 -27.53
CA SER A 230 25.76 12.30 -26.72
C SER A 230 26.11 11.43 -25.51
N LEU A 231 25.09 10.89 -24.83
CA LEU A 231 25.26 10.07 -23.65
C LEU A 231 25.98 8.74 -23.95
N SER A 232 25.70 8.10 -25.10
CA SER A 232 26.37 6.86 -25.50
C SER A 232 27.89 7.01 -25.65
N LYS A 233 28.38 8.19 -26.05
CA LYS A 233 29.82 8.47 -26.13
C LYS A 233 30.46 8.50 -24.75
N TYR A 234 29.79 9.06 -23.75
CA TYR A 234 30.33 9.13 -22.39
C TYR A 234 30.22 7.81 -21.64
N LEU A 235 29.25 6.96 -21.98
CA LEU A 235 29.11 5.60 -21.42
C LEU A 235 30.23 4.66 -21.89
N ASN A 236 30.73 4.85 -23.11
CA ASN A 236 31.88 4.12 -23.61
C ASN A 236 33.17 4.76 -23.06
N LEU A 237 33.78 4.13 -22.05
CA LEU A 237 34.97 4.64 -21.38
C LEU A 237 36.25 4.61 -22.24
N ASP A 238 36.22 3.93 -23.39
CA ASP A 238 37.30 3.93 -24.37
C ASP A 238 37.18 5.06 -25.40
N SER A 239 36.07 5.81 -25.39
CA SER A 239 35.90 6.91 -26.34
C SER A 239 36.74 8.14 -25.97
N ASP A 240 37.14 8.93 -26.97
CA ASP A 240 37.82 10.22 -26.73
C ASP A 240 37.00 11.18 -25.85
N LYS A 241 35.67 11.04 -25.87
CA LYS A 241 34.76 11.91 -25.13
C LYS A 241 34.67 11.57 -23.64
N SER A 242 34.94 10.33 -23.24
CA SER A 242 34.92 9.91 -21.83
C SER A 242 36.26 10.16 -21.11
N GLN A 243 37.35 10.41 -21.85
CA GLN A 243 38.68 10.68 -21.27
C GLN A 243 38.72 11.95 -20.42
N GLU A 244 38.05 13.03 -20.83
CA GLU A 244 38.08 14.29 -20.06
C GLU A 244 37.34 14.17 -18.70
N PRO A 245 36.12 13.61 -18.62
CA PRO A 245 35.50 13.24 -17.36
C PRO A 245 36.38 12.33 -16.51
N LYS A 246 36.93 11.26 -17.10
CA LYS A 246 37.82 10.30 -16.41
C LYS A 246 38.97 11.01 -15.72
N ARG A 247 39.74 11.83 -16.46
CA ARG A 247 40.85 12.61 -15.91
C ARG A 247 40.44 13.55 -14.77
N LYS A 248 39.24 14.13 -14.84
CA LYS A 248 38.71 15.01 -13.79
C LYS A 248 38.36 14.21 -12.52
N PHE A 249 37.69 13.07 -12.64
CA PHE A 249 37.39 12.20 -11.49
C PHE A 249 38.66 11.61 -10.86
N GLU A 250 39.62 11.17 -11.67
CA GLU A 250 40.92 10.67 -11.21
C GLU A 250 41.72 11.74 -10.46
N LYS A 251 41.72 12.99 -10.97
CA LYS A 251 42.38 14.12 -10.29
C LYS A 251 41.82 14.36 -8.87
N GLU A 252 40.53 14.13 -8.68
CA GLU A 252 39.85 14.29 -7.38
C GLU A 252 39.88 13.00 -6.54
N ASN A 253 40.68 11.98 -6.93
CA ASN A 253 40.80 10.68 -6.26
C ASN A 253 39.47 9.92 -6.10
N PHE A 254 38.53 10.09 -7.02
CA PHE A 254 37.29 9.31 -7.02
C PHE A 254 37.56 7.90 -7.56
N TYR A 255 37.33 6.88 -6.72
CA TYR A 255 37.53 5.48 -7.08
C TYR A 255 36.41 4.60 -6.50
N ILE A 256 35.93 3.65 -7.30
CA ILE A 256 34.99 2.60 -6.90
C ILE A 256 35.72 1.25 -7.09
N PRO A 257 35.84 0.40 -6.06
CA PRO A 257 36.48 -0.92 -6.20
C PRO A 257 35.66 -1.83 -7.10
N ASN A 258 36.30 -2.80 -7.76
CA ASN A 258 35.57 -3.81 -8.53
C ASN A 258 34.67 -4.64 -7.60
N ARG A 259 33.44 -4.96 -8.04
CA ARG A 259 32.47 -5.73 -7.25
C ARG A 259 33.07 -7.02 -6.67
N LYS A 260 33.90 -7.72 -7.44
CA LYS A 260 34.53 -9.00 -7.05
C LYS A 260 35.58 -8.88 -5.94
N ILE A 261 36.08 -7.67 -5.65
CA ILE A 261 37.05 -7.43 -4.59
C ILE A 261 36.35 -7.22 -3.24
N VAL A 262 35.10 -6.73 -3.27
CA VAL A 262 34.33 -6.34 -2.09
C VAL A 262 33.13 -7.25 -1.79
N SER A 263 32.89 -8.27 -2.61
CA SER A 263 31.86 -9.30 -2.42
C SER A 263 32.50 -10.63 -2.06
#